data_AF-A0A2V7CWN4-F1
#
_entry.id   AF-A0A2V7CWN4-F1
#
_cell.length_a   1.000
_cell.length_b   1.000
_cell.length_c   1.000
_cell.angle_alpha   90.00
_cell.angle_beta   90.00
_cell.angle_gamma   90.00
#
_symmetry.space_group_name_H-M   'P 1'
#
loop_
_entity.id
_entity.type
_entity.pdbx_description
1 polymer ?
#
loop_
_entity_poly.entity_id
_entity_poly.type
_entity_poly.pdbx_seq_one_letter_code
_entity_poly.pdbx_strand_id
1 'polypeptide(L)' 'MKWVTREKARVDRIACPWLISRFIDKEPTFLFVPSDQV' A
#
# COMPACT_ATOMS: atom_id res chain seq x y z
N MET A 1 -1.67 11.13 -1.59
CA MET A 1 -0.50 10.90 -0.69
C MET A 1 0.30 9.68 -1.21
N LYS A 2 1.58 9.53 -0.87
CA LYS A 2 2.37 8.34 -1.23
C LYS A 2 2.37 7.34 -0.07
N TRP A 3 1.93 6.11 -0.34
CA TRP A 3 1.79 5.03 0.62
C TRP A 3 2.85 3.97 0.34
N VAL A 4 3.73 3.71 1.31
CA VAL A 4 4.82 2.75 1.16
C VAL A 4 4.41 1.41 1.76
N THR A 5 4.67 0.31 1.05
CA THR A 5 4.46 -1.04 1.55
C THR A 5 5.59 -1.96 1.08
N ARG A 6 5.81 -3.08 1.78
CA ARG A 6 6.88 -4.02 1.39
C ARG A 6 6.51 -4.78 0.13
N GLU A 7 7.52 -5.04 -0.69
CA GLU A 7 7.46 -5.91 -1.86
C GLU A 7 7.06 -7.34 -1.47
N LYS A 8 6.43 -8.07 -2.42
CA LYS A 8 5.67 -9.34 -2.22
C LYS A 8 4.32 -9.16 -1.52
N ALA A 9 3.36 -8.62 -2.26
CA ALA A 9 1.95 -8.57 -1.87
C ALA A 9 1.35 -9.98 -1.73
N ARG A 10 1.41 -10.55 -0.52
CA ARG A 10 0.49 -11.64 -0.12
C ARG A 10 -0.93 -11.07 -0.02
N VAL A 11 -1.95 -11.93 -0.08
CA VAL A 11 -3.38 -11.54 -0.04
C VAL A 11 -3.68 -10.54 1.10
N ASP A 12 -3.05 -10.70 2.28
CA ASP A 12 -3.18 -9.77 3.42
C ASP A 12 -2.79 -8.32 3.10
N ARG A 13 -1.90 -8.09 2.13
CA ARG A 13 -1.41 -6.75 1.77
C ARG A 13 -2.30 -6.03 0.75
N ILE A 14 -3.44 -6.60 0.36
CA ILE A 14 -4.42 -5.99 -0.55
C ILE A 14 -5.55 -5.29 0.22
N ALA A 15 -5.87 -5.77 1.44
CA ALA A 15 -6.92 -5.19 2.27
C ALA A 15 -6.60 -3.74 2.69
N CYS A 16 -5.34 -3.45 3.07
CA CYS A 16 -4.93 -2.10 3.46
C CYS A 16 -5.02 -1.10 2.28
N PRO A 17 -4.47 -1.38 1.07
CA PRO A 17 -4.67 -0.54 -0.10
C PRO A 17 -6.15 -0.30 -0.42
N TRP A 18 -6.99 -1.34 -0.33
CA TRP A 18 -8.41 -1.20 -0.58
C TRP A 18 -9.07 -0.18 0.38
N LEU A 19 -8.77 -0.29 1.67
CA LEU A 19 -9.35 0.59 2.70
C LEU A 19 -8.85 2.03 2.55
N ILE A 20 -7.55 2.21 2.25
CA ILE A 20 -6.95 3.52 1.97
C ILE A 20 -7.64 4.18 0.78
N SER A 21 -7.76 3.47 -0.36
CA SER A 21 -8.43 3.97 -1.57
C SER A 21 -9.90 4.31 -1.37
N ARG A 22 -10.55 3.66 -0.40
CA ARG A 22 -12.00 3.80 -0.18
C ARG A 22 -12.34 4.91 0.81
N PHE A 23 -11.51 5.11 1.84
CA PHE A 23 -11.89 5.96 3.00
C PHE A 23 -10.89 7.07 3.33
N ILE A 24 -9.62 6.95 2.93
CA ILE A 24 -8.57 7.88 3.38
C ILE A 24 -8.11 8.79 2.24
N ASP A 25 -7.79 8.19 1.09
CA ASP A 25 -7.17 8.88 -0.03
C ASP A 25 -7.91 8.48 -1.31
N LYS A 26 -8.48 9.46 -2.02
CA LYS A 26 -9.21 9.22 -3.28
C LYS A 26 -8.29 8.85 -4.44
N GLU A 27 -7.02 9.23 -4.38
CA GLU A 27 -6.02 8.96 -5.42
C GLU A 27 -4.70 8.50 -4.78
N PRO A 28 -4.69 7.32 -4.14
CA PRO A 28 -3.50 6.83 -3.46
C PRO A 28 -2.47 6.35 -4.47
N THR A 29 -1.21 6.73 -4.24
CA THR A 29 -0.06 6.17 -4.96
C THR A 29 0.65 5.18 -4.06
N PHE A 30 0.69 3.90 -4.44
CA PHE A 30 1.38 2.86 -3.67
C PHE A 30 2.79 2.62 -4.22
N LEU A 31 3.78 2.69 -3.33
CA LEU A 31 5.17 2.35 -3.60
C LEU A 31 5.48 1.03 -2.91
N PHE A 32 5.84 0.01 -3.70
CA PHE A 32 6.31 -1.27 -3.22
C PHE A 32 7.84 -1.23 -3.19
N VAL A 33 8.41 -1.30 -2.00
CA VAL A 33 9.86 -1.26 -1.81
C VAL A 33 10.31 -2.52 -1.07
N PRO A 34 11.56 -2.99 -1.26
CA PRO A 34 12.04 -4.17 -0.58
C PRO A 34 12.07 -3.95 0.95
N SER A 35 12.08 -5.05 1.70
CA SER A 35 11.85 -5.05 3.16
C SER A 35 12.84 -4.22 3.99
N ASP A 36 14.00 -3.93 3.41
CA ASP A 36 15.07 -3.08 3.93
C ASP A 36 14.79 -1.58 3.76
N GLN A 37 13.72 -1.20 3.04
CA GLN A 37 13.39 0.18 2.68
C GLN A 37 11.99 0.65 3.13
N VAL A 38 11.29 -0.13 3.97
CA VAL A 38 9.99 0.25 4.59
C VAL A 38 10.15 0.66 6.02
#